data_AF-A0A6V8CLI7-F1
#
_entry.id   AF-A0A6V8CLI7-F1
#
_cell.length_a   1.000
_cell.length_b   1.000
_cell.length_c   1.000
_cell.angle_alpha   90.00
_cell.angle_beta   90.00
_cell.angle_gamma   90.00
#
_symmetry.space_group_name_H-M   'P 1'
#
loop_
_entity.id
_entity.type
_entity.pdbx_description
1 polymer ?
#
loop_
_entity_poly.entity_id
_entity_poly.type
_entity_poly.pdbx_seq_one_letter_code
_entity_poly.pdbx_strand_id
1 'polypeptide(L)' 'MVNAMIESLNDVMADAAKHDGGNSAAGTRVRKAMQEMKQAAQDVRIKVQSDKNSR' A
#
# COMPACT_ATOMS: atom_id res chain seq x y z
N MET A 1 8.90 7.86 -4.15
CA MET A 1 7.64 7.82 -3.37
C MET A 1 6.74 6.67 -3.81
N VAL A 2 6.42 6.55 -5.10
CA VAL A 2 5.59 5.43 -5.60
C VAL A 2 6.31 4.07 -5.53
N ASN A 3 7.65 4.04 -5.68
CA ASN A 3 8.43 2.78 -5.60
C ASN A 3 8.22 2.01 -4.29
N ALA A 4 8.12 2.71 -3.15
CA ALA A 4 7.88 2.06 -1.86
C ALA A 4 6.49 1.38 -1.78
N MET A 5 5.49 1.92 -2.48
CA MET A 5 4.18 1.27 -2.58
C MET A 5 4.23 0.02 -3.46
N ILE A 6 5.05 0.04 -4.52
CA ILE A 6 5.26 -1.12 -5.40
C ILE A 6 5.97 -2.25 -4.65
N GLU A 7 6.99 -1.93 -3.86
CA GLU A 7 7.68 -2.90 -3.00
C GLU A 7 6.70 -3.52 -1.99
N SER A 8 5.92 -2.68 -1.30
CA SER A 8 4.90 -3.16 -0.35
C SER A 8 3.83 -4.04 -1.02
N LEU A 9 3.44 -3.73 -2.27
CA LEU A 9 2.53 -4.59 -3.05
C LEU A 9 3.14 -5.96 -3.33
N ASN A 10 4.41 -6.01 -3.75
CA ASN A 10 5.10 -7.25 -4.05
C ASN A 10 5.24 -8.15 -2.80
N ASP A 11 5.54 -7.55 -1.65
CA ASP A 11 5.72 -8.28 -0.38
C ASP A 11 4.44 -8.99 0.08
N VAL A 12 3.27 -8.38 -0.17
CA VAL A 12 1.98 -8.93 0.29
C VAL A 12 1.36 -9.93 -0.68
N MET A 13 1.91 -10.11 -1.88
CA MET A 13 1.35 -11.04 -2.88
C MET A 13 1.25 -12.47 -2.34
N ALA A 14 2.28 -12.93 -1.64
CA ALA A 14 2.29 -14.27 -1.05
C ALA A 14 1.27 -14.42 0.08
N ASP A 15 1.02 -13.37 0.86
CA ASP A 15 0.00 -13.38 1.90
C ASP A 15 -1.41 -13.28 1.33
N ALA A 16 -1.61 -12.57 0.22
CA ALA A 16 -2.88 -12.56 -0.50
C ALA A 16 -3.26 -13.98 -0.96
N ALA A 17 -2.33 -14.69 -1.62
CA ALA A 17 -2.56 -16.07 -2.03
C ALA A 17 -2.85 -17.02 -0.85
N LYS A 18 -2.16 -16.84 0.29
CA LYS A 18 -2.45 -17.61 1.52
C LYS A 18 -3.83 -17.27 2.09
N HIS A 19 -4.24 -16.02 2.01
CA HIS A 19 -5.54 -15.58 2.52
C HIS A 19 -6.69 -16.16 1.70
N ASP A 20 -6.56 -16.19 0.36
CA ASP A 20 -7.53 -16.85 -0.53
C ASP A 20 -7.70 -18.34 -0.20
N GLY A 21 -6.65 -18.97 0.33
CA GLY A 21 -6.67 -20.33 0.89
C GLY A 21 -7.24 -20.45 2.32
N GLY A 22 -7.84 -19.40 2.87
CA GLY A 22 -8.48 -19.40 4.21
C GLY A 22 -7.56 -19.01 5.38
N ASN A 23 -6.33 -18.56 5.12
CA ASN A 23 -5.44 -18.12 6.20
C ASN A 23 -5.82 -16.72 6.73
N SER A 24 -6.49 -16.66 7.89
CA SER A 24 -6.93 -15.41 8.52
C SER A 24 -5.78 -14.49 8.95
N ALA A 25 -4.63 -15.05 9.36
CA ALA A 25 -3.47 -14.26 9.76
C ALA A 25 -2.83 -13.56 8.55
N ALA A 26 -2.78 -14.25 7.40
CA ALA A 26 -2.35 -13.65 6.14
C ALA A 26 -3.26 -12.51 5.70
N GLY A 27 -4.59 -12.70 5.80
CA GLY A 27 -5.55 -11.63 5.54
C GLY A 27 -5.37 -10.40 6.44
N THR A 28 -5.02 -10.62 7.71
CA THR A 28 -4.70 -9.53 8.65
C THR A 28 -3.47 -8.73 8.20
N ARG A 29 -2.42 -9.40 7.70
CA ARG A 29 -1.22 -8.75 7.18
C ARG A 29 -1.51 -7.96 5.90
N VAL A 30 -2.25 -8.55 4.95
CA VAL A 30 -2.69 -7.86 3.72
C VAL A 30 -3.49 -6.61 4.07
N ARG A 31 -4.48 -6.71 4.97
CA ARG A 31 -5.29 -5.56 5.39
C ARG A 31 -4.43 -4.43 5.97
N LYS A 32 -3.44 -4.76 6.82
CA LYS A 32 -2.56 -3.76 7.44
C LYS A 32 -1.70 -3.05 6.38
N ALA A 33 -1.06 -3.82 5.50
CA ALA A 33 -0.24 -3.25 4.43
C ALA A 33 -1.06 -2.36 3.47
N MET A 34 -2.30 -2.74 3.15
CA MET A 34 -3.20 -1.91 2.34
C MET A 34 -3.58 -0.59 3.03
N GLN A 35 -3.70 -0.58 4.35
CA GLN A 35 -3.94 0.65 5.11
C GLN A 35 -2.73 1.60 5.04
N GLU A 36 -1.52 1.08 5.20
CA GLU A 36 -0.27 1.85 5.08
C GLU A 36 -0.10 2.40 3.65
N MET A 37 -0.42 1.60 2.64
CA MET A 37 -0.36 1.99 1.23
C MET A 37 -1.35 3.10 0.90
N LYS A 38 -2.57 3.05 1.44
CA LYS A 38 -3.56 4.15 1.30
C LYS A 38 -2.98 5.46 1.82
N GLN A 39 -2.31 5.43 2.98
CA GLN A 39 -1.69 6.62 3.55
C GLN A 39 -0.57 7.14 2.65
N ALA A 40 0.34 6.26 2.22
CA ALA A 40 1.45 6.63 1.34
C ALA A 40 0.94 7.24 0.00
N ALA A 41 -0.12 6.69 -0.57
CA ALA A 41 -0.75 7.22 -1.78
C ALA A 41 -1.30 8.64 -1.56
N GLN A 42 -1.94 8.88 -0.41
CA GLN A 42 -2.48 10.18 -0.05
C GLN A 42 -1.36 11.22 0.10
N ASP A 43 -0.25 10.84 0.73
CA ASP A 43 0.90 11.73 0.92
C ASP A 43 1.53 12.12 -0.42
N VAL A 44 1.67 11.18 -1.35
CA VAL A 44 2.10 11.46 -2.74
C VAL A 44 1.15 12.44 -3.41
N ARG A 45 -0.16 12.22 -3.32
CA ARG A 45 -1.17 13.09 -3.94
C ARG A 45 -1.12 14.51 -3.38
N ILE A 46 -0.96 14.67 -2.07
CA ILE A 46 -0.80 15.97 -1.42
C ILE A 46 0.47 16.66 -1.88
N LYS A 47 1.61 15.94 -1.93
CA LYS A 47 2.89 16.46 -2.41
C LYS A 47 2.77 17.02 -3.82
N VAL A 48 2.21 16.24 -4.75
CA VAL A 48 2.01 16.67 -6.14
C VAL A 48 1.11 17.90 -6.24
N GLN A 49 0.03 17.93 -5.46
CA GLN A 49 -0.86 19.10 -5.42
C GLN A 49 -0.14 20.35 -4.90
N SER A 50 0.69 20.21 -3.86
CA SER A 50 1.47 21.32 -3.31
C SER A 50 2.52 21.81 -4.31
N ASP A 51 3.18 20.90 -5.02
CA ASP A 51 4.18 21.23 -6.03
C ASP A 51 3.55 21.95 -7.23
N LYS A 52 2.28 21.63 -7.56
CA LYS A 52 1.50 22.38 -8.55
C LYS A 52 1.17 23.80 -8.06
N ASN A 53 0.72 23.94 -6.82
CA ASN A 53 0.25 25.22 -6.28
C ASN A 53 1.39 26.20 -5.93
N SER A 54 2.63 25.71 -5.87
CA SER A 54 3.83 26.52 -5.57
C SER A 54 4.60 26.97 -6.82
N ARG A 55 4.07 26.66 -8.00
CA ARG A 55 4.52 27.20 -9.30
C ARG A 55 3.55 28.27 -9.75
#